data_AF-A0A519JUH4-F1
#
_entry.id   AF-A0A519JUH4-F1
#
_cell.length_a   1.000
_cell.length_b   1.000
_cell.length_c   1.000
_cell.angle_alpha   90.00
_cell.angle_beta   90.00
_cell.angle_gamma   90.00
#
_symmetry.space_group_name_H-M   'P 1'
#
loop_
_entity.id
_entity.type
_entity.pdbx_description
1 polymer ?
#
loop_
_entity_poly.entity_id
_entity_poly.type
_entity_poly.pdbx_seq_one_letter_code
_entity_poly.pdbx_strand_id
1 'polypeptide(L)'
;MKKIILLFALVFATSMFAQDVIYKHSGETVKGKVVRLDEYTVVYKYEGEDAENSISKYAIEKIVYKSGRTEEVTEKIEVKGEDDWEKVVILEDKAYISGLKKSGEVRGKTGLINFQTGNTGDKKAEKKLKMAAAALGCPFILMTADKTTVGANSNALGGSQAIKKGVGYKYN
;
A
#
# COMPACT_ATOMS: atom_id res chain seq x y z
N MET A 1 -58.37 25.25 -3.92
CA MET A 1 -57.04 25.92 -3.84
C MET A 1 -56.21 25.56 -2.59
N LYS A 2 -56.71 24.81 -1.59
CA LYS A 2 -55.93 24.40 -0.41
C LYS A 2 -55.13 23.08 -0.57
N LYS A 3 -55.49 22.22 -1.53
CA LYS A 3 -54.85 20.91 -1.74
C LYS A 3 -53.64 20.92 -2.69
N ILE A 4 -53.44 22.00 -3.44
CA ILE A 4 -52.31 22.14 -4.39
C ILE A 4 -51.05 22.68 -3.70
N ILE A 5 -51.21 23.42 -2.60
CA ILE A 5 -50.08 23.95 -1.81
C ILE A 5 -49.35 22.82 -1.07
N LEU A 6 -50.04 21.71 -0.75
CA LEU A 6 -49.42 20.57 -0.07
C LEU A 6 -48.49 19.74 -0.98
N LEU A 7 -48.62 19.84 -2.30
CA LEU A 7 -47.81 19.07 -3.25
C LEU A 7 -46.46 19.75 -3.54
N PHE A 8 -46.36 21.06 -3.34
CA PHE A 8 -45.10 21.81 -3.50
C PHE A 8 -44.21 21.79 -2.25
N ALA A 9 -44.75 21.43 -1.08
CA ALA A 9 -43.99 21.32 0.16
C ALA A 9 -43.19 20.01 0.29
N LEU A 10 -43.43 19.01 -0.58
CA LEU A 10 -42.77 17.70 -0.50
C LEU A 10 -41.45 17.61 -1.28
N VAL A 11 -41.05 18.66 -2.01
CA VAL A 11 -39.89 18.61 -2.92
C VAL A 11 -38.58 19.14 -2.29
N PHE A 12 -38.59 19.62 -1.05
CA PHE A 12 -37.47 20.40 -0.50
C PHE A 12 -36.63 19.76 0.63
N ALA A 13 -36.58 18.43 0.73
CA ALA A 13 -35.74 17.78 1.74
C ALA A 13 -35.10 16.46 1.29
N THR A 14 -34.54 16.40 0.08
CA THR A 14 -33.39 15.51 -0.13
C THR A 14 -32.15 16.32 0.20
N SER A 15 -31.83 16.45 1.49
CA SER A 15 -30.48 16.82 1.87
C SER A 15 -29.57 15.72 1.32
N MET A 16 -28.96 15.96 0.17
CA MET A 16 -27.84 15.15 -0.29
C MET A 16 -26.82 15.22 0.84
N PHE A 17 -26.72 14.14 1.61
CA PHE A 17 -25.64 13.99 2.57
C PHE A 17 -24.37 13.85 1.74
N ALA A 18 -23.79 14.98 1.31
CA ALA A 18 -22.43 14.99 0.82
C ALA A 18 -21.57 14.44 1.95
N GLN A 19 -20.93 13.31 1.71
CA GLN A 19 -19.97 12.66 2.60
C GLN A 19 -18.60 12.72 1.94
N ASP A 20 -17.56 12.41 2.71
CA ASP A 20 -16.24 12.31 2.13
C ASP A 20 -16.18 11.09 1.21
N VAL A 21 -15.42 11.20 0.13
CA VAL A 21 -15.23 10.15 -0.86
C VAL A 21 -13.73 9.93 -1.03
N ILE A 22 -13.28 8.72 -0.70
CA ILE A 22 -11.89 8.29 -0.86
C ILE A 22 -11.79 7.57 -2.21
N TYR A 23 -11.01 8.13 -3.13
CA TYR A 23 -10.73 7.53 -4.44
C TYR A 23 -9.46 6.68 -4.33
N LYS A 24 -9.57 5.38 -4.61
CA LYS A 24 -8.43 4.47 -4.61
C LYS A 24 -7.74 4.44 -5.98
N HIS A 25 -6.45 4.10 -5.98
CA HIS A 25 -5.66 3.85 -7.21
C HIS A 25 -6.16 2.66 -8.04
N SER A 26 -7.02 1.80 -7.47
CA SER A 26 -7.72 0.74 -8.18
C SER A 26 -8.89 1.25 -9.06
N GLY A 27 -9.33 2.50 -8.87
CA GLY A 27 -10.56 3.04 -9.44
C GLY A 27 -11.81 2.80 -8.57
N GLU A 28 -11.69 2.06 -7.47
CA GLU A 28 -12.76 1.92 -6.48
C GLU A 28 -12.89 3.18 -5.62
N THR A 29 -14.11 3.53 -5.23
CA THR A 29 -14.37 4.64 -4.31
C THR A 29 -14.98 4.17 -3.01
N VAL A 30 -14.50 4.67 -1.89
CA VAL A 30 -15.10 4.44 -0.57
C VAL A 30 -15.82 5.70 -0.13
N LYS A 31 -17.12 5.57 0.15
CA LYS A 31 -17.92 6.64 0.74
C LYS A 31 -17.95 6.45 2.25
N GLY A 32 -17.60 7.49 2.97
CA GLY A 32 -17.52 7.43 4.42
C GLY A 32 -16.98 8.72 5.00
N LYS A 33 -17.06 8.86 6.32
CA LYS A 33 -16.50 10.03 7.01
C LYS A 33 -15.02 9.78 7.30
N VAL A 34 -14.13 10.63 6.80
CA VAL A 34 -12.72 10.61 7.19
C VAL A 34 -12.60 11.15 8.61
N VAL A 35 -12.03 10.34 9.51
CA VAL A 35 -11.88 10.68 10.93
C VAL A 35 -10.54 11.36 11.17
N ARG A 36 -9.46 10.77 10.66
CA ARG A 36 -8.10 11.29 10.78
C ARG A 36 -7.18 10.73 9.70
N LEU A 37 -6.12 11.47 9.42
CA LEU A 37 -5.01 11.02 8.57
C LEU A 37 -3.83 10.76 9.50
N ASP A 38 -3.42 9.51 9.61
CA ASP A 38 -2.20 9.11 10.32
C ASP A 38 -1.00 9.21 9.36
N GLU A 39 0.19 8.76 9.77
CA GLU A 39 1.40 8.90 8.95
C GLU A 39 1.27 8.20 7.60
N TYR A 40 0.87 6.92 7.59
CA TYR A 40 0.75 6.09 6.39
C TYR A 40 -0.66 5.53 6.14
N THR A 41 -1.61 5.82 7.02
CA THR A 41 -3.00 5.33 6.91
C THR A 41 -4.01 6.45 7.03
N VAL A 42 -5.19 6.24 6.48
CA VAL A 42 -6.36 7.09 6.67
C VAL A 42 -7.40 6.28 7.43
N VAL A 43 -7.88 6.85 8.52
CA VAL A 43 -8.96 6.27 9.32
C VAL A 43 -10.27 6.89 8.91
N TYR A 44 -11.25 6.05 8.59
CA TYR A 44 -12.56 6.45 8.12
C TYR A 44 -13.66 5.55 8.72
N LYS A 45 -14.89 6.02 8.65
CA LYS A 45 -16.08 5.25 9.03
C LYS A 45 -17.00 5.11 7.83
N TYR A 46 -17.55 3.93 7.61
CA TYR A 46 -18.57 3.73 6.58
C TYR A 46 -19.84 4.49 6.93
N GLU A 47 -20.64 4.78 5.91
CA GLU A 47 -21.94 5.41 6.09
C GLU A 47 -22.86 4.54 6.97
N GLY A 48 -23.39 5.13 8.05
CA GLY A 48 -24.28 4.43 8.98
C GLY A 48 -23.58 3.49 9.96
N GLU A 49 -22.25 3.40 9.93
CA GLU A 49 -21.47 2.60 10.87
C GLU A 49 -20.62 3.47 11.80
N ASP A 50 -20.52 3.08 13.06
CA ASP A 50 -19.63 3.75 14.03
C ASP A 50 -18.22 3.14 14.08
N ALA A 51 -18.01 2.01 13.38
CA ALA A 51 -16.74 1.30 13.32
C ALA A 51 -15.67 2.08 12.54
N GLU A 52 -14.50 2.26 13.17
CA GLU A 52 -13.33 2.82 12.51
C GLU A 52 -12.64 1.77 11.64
N ASN A 53 -12.40 2.13 10.39
CA ASN A 53 -11.66 1.35 9.42
C ASN A 53 -10.41 2.13 9.01
N SER A 54 -9.34 1.42 8.65
CA SER A 54 -8.10 2.02 8.16
C SER A 54 -7.77 1.54 6.76
N ILE A 55 -7.31 2.46 5.92
CA ILE A 55 -6.80 2.17 4.58
C ILE A 55 -5.42 2.80 4.42
N SER A 56 -4.52 2.11 3.73
CA SER A 56 -3.19 2.62 3.43
C SER A 56 -3.27 3.83 2.52
N LYS A 57 -2.49 4.88 2.81
CA LYS A 57 -2.33 6.03 1.92
C LYS A 57 -1.83 5.62 0.54
N TYR A 58 -0.99 4.59 0.47
CA TYR A 58 -0.51 4.02 -0.80
C TYR A 58 -1.62 3.46 -1.69
N ALA A 59 -2.79 3.14 -1.13
CA ALA A 59 -3.93 2.69 -1.91
C ALA A 59 -4.84 3.85 -2.37
N ILE A 60 -4.61 5.09 -1.90
CA ILE A 60 -5.49 6.24 -2.08
C ILE A 60 -4.85 7.23 -3.07
N GLU A 61 -5.60 7.57 -4.11
CA GLU A 61 -5.28 8.65 -5.04
C GLU A 61 -5.58 10.00 -4.42
N LYS A 62 -6.86 10.21 -4.05
CA LYS A 62 -7.34 11.48 -3.48
C LYS A 62 -8.54 11.29 -2.56
N ILE A 63 -8.77 12.27 -1.71
CA ILE A 63 -9.95 12.38 -0.86
C ILE A 63 -10.71 13.64 -1.25
N VAL A 64 -11.99 13.49 -1.56
CA VAL A 64 -12.92 14.61 -1.75
C VAL A 64 -13.77 14.71 -0.49
N TYR A 65 -13.54 15.74 0.31
CA TYR A 65 -14.29 15.96 1.55
C TYR A 65 -15.68 16.52 1.24
N LYS A 66 -16.60 16.34 2.18
CA LYS A 66 -17.94 16.94 2.17
C LYS A 66 -17.92 18.45 1.89
N SER A 67 -16.87 19.15 2.33
CA SER A 67 -16.71 20.59 2.10
C SER A 67 -16.42 20.97 0.64
N GLY A 68 -16.20 19.99 -0.25
CA GLY A 68 -15.72 20.20 -1.62
C GLY A 68 -14.20 20.32 -1.71
N ARG A 69 -13.49 20.33 -0.58
CA ARG A 69 -12.02 20.28 -0.58
C ARG A 69 -11.56 18.95 -1.15
N THR A 70 -10.60 19.00 -2.07
CA THR A 70 -9.91 17.81 -2.58
C THR A 70 -8.49 17.79 -2.04
N GLU A 71 -8.04 16.64 -1.58
CA GLU A 71 -6.67 16.41 -1.09
C GLU A 71 -6.08 15.21 -1.81
N GLU A 72 -5.03 15.44 -2.59
CA GLU A 72 -4.26 14.37 -3.22
C GLU A 72 -3.39 13.69 -2.17
N VAL A 73 -3.48 12.36 -2.08
CA VAL A 73 -2.86 11.60 -0.97
C VAL A 73 -1.56 10.96 -1.42
N THR A 74 -1.58 10.19 -2.51
CA THR A 74 -0.38 9.61 -3.11
C THR A 74 -0.50 9.50 -4.62
N GLU A 75 0.64 9.50 -5.30
CA GLU A 75 0.71 9.17 -6.72
C GLU A 75 0.71 7.65 -6.94
N LYS A 76 0.21 7.23 -8.11
CA LYS A 76 0.19 5.83 -8.49
C LYS A 76 1.58 5.35 -8.91
N ILE A 77 2.05 4.27 -8.30
CA ILE A 77 3.33 3.63 -8.62
C ILE A 77 3.10 2.56 -9.68
N GLU A 78 3.49 2.86 -10.92
CA GLU A 78 3.44 1.88 -12.01
C GLU A 78 4.78 1.17 -12.20
N VAL A 79 4.73 -0.16 -12.17
CA VAL A 79 5.88 -1.05 -12.34
C VAL A 79 5.60 -1.98 -13.51
N LYS A 80 6.30 -1.76 -14.63
CA LYS A 80 6.06 -2.46 -15.91
C LYS A 80 6.95 -3.68 -16.10
N GLY A 81 8.09 -3.74 -15.40
CA GLY A 81 9.03 -4.85 -15.48
C GLY A 81 10.14 -4.73 -14.46
N GLU A 82 11.09 -5.67 -14.51
CA GLU A 82 12.19 -5.77 -13.54
C GLU A 82 13.04 -4.49 -13.43
N ASP A 83 13.18 -3.74 -14.52
CA ASP A 83 13.94 -2.49 -14.56
C ASP A 83 13.34 -1.39 -13.65
N ASP A 84 12.04 -1.45 -13.37
CA ASP A 84 11.34 -0.51 -12.49
C ASP A 84 11.50 -0.85 -10.99
N TRP A 85 12.44 -1.72 -10.62
CA TRP A 85 12.66 -2.16 -9.23
C TRP A 85 12.90 -1.01 -8.24
N GLU A 86 13.42 0.13 -8.68
CA GLU A 86 13.66 1.31 -7.83
C GLU A 86 12.36 1.97 -7.35
N LYS A 87 11.27 1.82 -8.13
CA LYS A 87 9.95 2.32 -7.77
C LYS A 87 9.24 1.43 -6.74
N VAL A 88 9.72 0.21 -6.53
CA VAL A 88 9.10 -0.74 -5.60
C VAL A 88 9.38 -0.32 -4.17
N VAL A 89 8.31 -0.14 -3.40
CA VAL A 89 8.37 0.29 -2.00
C VAL A 89 8.28 -0.93 -1.08
N ILE A 90 9.21 -1.01 -0.11
CA ILE A 90 9.14 -2.01 0.96
C ILE A 90 8.32 -1.41 2.09
N LEU A 91 7.26 -2.11 2.48
CA LEU A 91 6.39 -1.82 3.60
C LEU A 91 6.82 -2.67 4.79
N GLU A 92 6.96 -2.03 5.95
CA GLU A 92 7.41 -2.69 7.18
C GLU A 92 6.25 -3.09 8.10
N ASP A 93 5.09 -2.47 7.94
CA ASP A 93 3.90 -2.73 8.75
C ASP A 93 2.75 -3.34 7.91
N LYS A 94 1.99 -4.23 8.55
CA LYS A 94 0.76 -4.82 8.01
C LYS A 94 -0.36 -3.78 7.84
N ALA A 95 -0.36 -2.69 8.60
CA ALA A 95 -1.33 -1.61 8.40
C ALA A 95 -1.20 -0.99 7.00
N TYR A 96 0.02 -0.94 6.44
CA TYR A 96 0.30 -0.23 5.19
C TYR A 96 -0.08 -1.04 3.95
N ILE A 97 -0.46 -2.31 4.11
CA ILE A 97 -1.02 -3.14 3.04
C ILE A 97 -2.55 -3.12 3.01
N SER A 98 -3.21 -2.39 3.93
CA SER A 98 -4.67 -2.29 3.95
C SER A 98 -5.16 -1.61 2.67
N GLY A 99 -6.07 -2.27 1.94
CA GLY A 99 -6.56 -1.82 0.64
C GLY A 99 -5.70 -2.23 -0.56
N LEU A 100 -4.60 -2.95 -0.35
CA LEU A 100 -3.79 -3.56 -1.40
C LEU A 100 -4.09 -5.07 -1.53
N LYS A 101 -3.90 -5.61 -2.74
CA LYS A 101 -4.15 -7.01 -3.08
C LYS A 101 -2.86 -7.81 -3.07
N LYS A 102 -2.87 -8.93 -2.33
CA LYS A 102 -1.74 -9.88 -2.28
C LYS A 102 -1.56 -10.57 -3.64
N SER A 103 -0.35 -10.53 -4.20
CA SER A 103 -0.06 -11.13 -5.51
C SER A 103 0.85 -12.36 -5.45
N GLY A 104 1.75 -12.48 -4.47
CA GLY A 104 2.67 -13.63 -4.38
C GLY A 104 3.84 -13.42 -3.43
N GLU A 105 4.62 -14.47 -3.18
CA GLU A 105 5.85 -14.38 -2.38
C GLU A 105 7.04 -13.99 -3.27
N VAL A 106 7.94 -13.16 -2.73
CA VAL A 106 9.14 -12.68 -3.40
C VAL A 106 10.37 -12.93 -2.54
N ARG A 107 11.52 -13.19 -3.18
CA ARG A 107 12.76 -13.51 -2.49
C ARG A 107 13.97 -12.92 -3.19
N GLY A 108 14.80 -12.21 -2.43
CA GLY A 108 16.12 -11.75 -2.85
C GLY A 108 17.23 -12.48 -2.08
N LYS A 109 18.26 -12.98 -2.80
CA LYS A 109 19.41 -13.64 -2.17
C LYS A 109 20.74 -13.25 -2.82
N THR A 110 21.76 -13.09 -2.00
CA THR A 110 23.15 -12.92 -2.46
C THR A 110 23.80 -14.24 -2.87
N GLY A 111 24.94 -14.17 -3.57
CA GLY A 111 25.74 -15.37 -3.90
C GLY A 111 26.39 -15.98 -2.65
N LEU A 112 26.74 -17.26 -2.72
CA LEU A 112 27.30 -18.03 -1.59
C LEU A 112 28.74 -17.59 -1.22
N ILE A 113 29.48 -17.06 -2.20
CA ILE A 113 30.79 -16.44 -2.00
C ILE A 113 30.58 -14.93 -1.98
N ASN A 114 30.46 -14.37 -0.78
CA ASN A 114 30.36 -12.92 -0.57
C ASN A 114 31.38 -12.54 0.49
N PHE A 115 32.50 -11.96 0.05
CA PHE A 115 33.46 -11.35 0.94
C PHE A 115 32.77 -10.16 1.62
N GLN A 116 32.59 -10.22 2.94
CA GLN A 116 31.96 -9.15 3.70
C GLN A 116 32.84 -7.90 3.71
N THR A 117 32.71 -7.09 2.68
CA THR A 117 33.06 -5.67 2.73
C THR A 117 31.80 -4.91 3.17
N GLY A 118 31.46 -4.99 4.46
CA GLY A 118 30.36 -4.24 5.09
C GLY A 118 28.93 -4.53 4.59
N ASN A 119 28.10 -3.48 4.51
CA ASN A 119 26.65 -3.50 4.21
C ASN A 119 26.30 -3.80 2.72
N THR A 120 27.21 -4.41 1.96
CA THR A 120 27.04 -4.64 0.51
C THR A 120 26.16 -5.85 0.19
N GLY A 121 26.11 -6.84 1.08
CA GLY A 121 25.24 -8.02 0.93
C GLY A 121 23.76 -7.68 1.03
N ASP A 122 23.38 -6.87 2.01
CA ASP A 122 21.97 -6.55 2.27
C ASP A 122 21.37 -5.70 1.16
N LYS A 123 22.12 -4.70 0.66
CA LYS A 123 21.72 -3.91 -0.51
C LYS A 123 21.50 -4.76 -1.76
N LYS A 124 22.36 -5.77 -1.99
CA LYS A 124 22.20 -6.70 -3.12
C LYS A 124 20.99 -7.63 -2.95
N ALA A 125 20.75 -8.12 -1.74
CA ALA A 125 19.57 -8.93 -1.43
C ALA A 125 18.28 -8.10 -1.59
N GLU A 126 18.29 -6.85 -1.13
CA GLU A 126 17.15 -5.93 -1.25
C GLU A 126 16.86 -5.58 -2.72
N LYS A 127 17.89 -5.23 -3.50
CA LYS A 127 17.74 -4.98 -4.94
C LYS A 127 17.10 -6.18 -5.64
N LYS A 128 17.58 -7.39 -5.37
CA LYS A 128 17.00 -8.62 -5.94
C LYS A 128 15.58 -8.91 -5.47
N LEU A 129 15.24 -8.54 -4.23
CA LEU A 129 13.88 -8.65 -3.72
C LEU A 129 12.93 -7.70 -4.48
N LYS A 130 13.34 -6.44 -4.66
CA LYS A 130 12.61 -5.43 -5.43
C LYS A 130 12.46 -5.83 -6.90
N MET A 131 13.51 -6.34 -7.52
CA MET A 131 13.49 -6.90 -8.88
C MET A 131 12.48 -8.05 -9.02
N ALA A 132 12.47 -8.99 -8.08
CA ALA A 132 11.52 -10.09 -8.09
C ALA A 132 10.06 -9.61 -7.96
N ALA A 133 9.80 -8.59 -7.14
CA ALA A 133 8.48 -7.97 -7.06
C ALA A 133 8.11 -7.21 -8.33
N ALA A 134 9.07 -6.49 -8.92
CA ALA A 134 8.87 -5.73 -10.14
C ALA A 134 8.59 -6.63 -11.36
N ALA A 135 9.26 -7.77 -11.45
CA ALA A 135 8.99 -8.80 -12.45
C ALA A 135 7.56 -9.37 -12.33
N LEU A 136 6.99 -9.38 -11.13
CA LEU A 136 5.59 -9.76 -10.89
C LEU A 136 4.61 -8.59 -11.09
N GLY A 137 5.10 -7.38 -11.39
CA GLY A 137 4.30 -6.15 -11.46
C GLY A 137 3.75 -5.71 -10.10
N CYS A 138 4.45 -6.04 -9.01
CA CYS A 138 4.09 -5.65 -7.65
C CYS A 138 4.84 -4.37 -7.23
N PRO A 139 4.16 -3.22 -7.09
CA PRO A 139 4.78 -1.99 -6.60
C PRO A 139 5.13 -2.01 -5.11
N PHE A 140 4.55 -2.92 -4.33
CA PHE A 140 4.75 -2.96 -2.87
C PHE A 140 5.21 -4.33 -2.40
N ILE A 141 6.06 -4.36 -1.37
CA ILE A 141 6.52 -5.60 -0.72
C ILE A 141 6.33 -5.47 0.80
N LEU A 142 5.58 -6.38 1.43
CA LEU A 142 5.67 -6.56 2.87
C LEU A 142 6.83 -7.50 3.18
N MET A 143 7.88 -7.02 3.85
CA MET A 143 9.01 -7.87 4.23
C MET A 143 8.59 -8.83 5.35
N THR A 144 8.92 -10.12 5.19
CA THR A 144 8.55 -11.17 6.17
C THR A 144 9.76 -11.82 6.83
N ALA A 145 10.93 -11.74 6.20
CA ALA A 145 12.17 -12.20 6.81
C ALA A 145 13.38 -11.46 6.23
N ASP A 146 14.32 -11.15 7.12
CA ASP A 146 15.66 -10.69 6.79
C ASP A 146 16.65 -11.56 7.57
N LYS A 147 17.47 -12.34 6.86
CA LYS A 147 18.40 -13.30 7.47
C LYS A 147 19.72 -13.32 6.73
N THR A 148 20.80 -13.35 7.50
CA THR A 148 22.15 -13.59 6.99
C THR A 148 22.65 -14.94 7.51
N THR A 149 23.03 -15.83 6.60
CA THR A 149 23.51 -17.17 6.94
C THR A 149 24.98 -17.30 6.58
N VAL A 150 25.78 -17.93 7.45
CA VAL A 150 27.18 -18.30 7.18
C VAL A 150 27.28 -19.79 6.89
N GLY A 151 28.13 -20.19 5.95
CA GLY A 151 28.33 -21.61 5.61
C GLY A 151 28.90 -22.41 6.79
N ALA A 152 28.50 -23.66 6.95
CA ALA A 152 28.86 -24.54 8.08
C ALA A 152 30.37 -24.83 8.24
N ASN A 153 31.22 -24.43 7.28
CA ASN A 153 32.68 -24.63 7.27
C ASN A 153 33.44 -23.29 7.36
N SER A 154 32.99 -22.39 8.25
CA SER A 154 33.42 -20.99 8.32
C SER A 154 34.86 -20.72 8.78
N ASN A 155 35.69 -21.74 8.98
CA ASN A 155 37.12 -21.57 9.31
C ASN A 155 38.05 -21.52 8.08
N ALA A 156 37.53 -21.63 6.85
CA ALA A 156 38.30 -21.43 5.63
C ALA A 156 37.45 -20.68 4.59
N LEU A 157 37.73 -19.38 4.40
CA LEU A 157 37.11 -18.46 3.43
C LEU A 157 35.61 -18.19 3.62
N GLY A 158 35.33 -17.05 4.29
CA GLY A 158 34.00 -16.60 4.70
C GLY A 158 32.99 -16.40 3.56
N GLY A 159 32.13 -17.40 3.38
CA GLY A 159 30.90 -17.29 2.58
C GLY A 159 29.70 -16.94 3.47
N SER A 160 29.28 -15.68 3.44
CA SER A 160 28.01 -15.24 4.02
C SER A 160 26.96 -15.00 2.94
N GLN A 161 25.71 -15.34 3.20
CA GLN A 161 24.59 -15.12 2.30
C GLN A 161 23.48 -14.36 3.02
N ALA A 162 23.20 -13.14 2.57
CA ALA A 162 22.00 -12.37 2.91
C ALA A 162 20.80 -12.87 2.08
N ILE A 163 19.69 -13.12 2.78
CA ILE A 163 18.42 -13.63 2.24
C ILE A 163 17.29 -12.76 2.80
N LYS A 164 16.61 -12.04 1.90
CA LYS A 164 15.38 -11.30 2.21
C LYS A 164 14.18 -11.98 1.56
N LYS A 165 13.08 -12.09 2.29
CA LYS A 165 11.80 -12.62 1.81
C LYS A 165 10.68 -11.62 2.11
N GLY A 166 9.70 -11.60 1.24
CA GLY A 166 8.52 -10.78 1.42
C GLY A 166 7.34 -11.28 0.62
N VAL A 167 6.24 -10.55 0.71
CA VAL A 167 5.01 -10.77 -0.06
C VAL A 167 4.76 -9.53 -0.91
N GLY A 168 4.62 -9.72 -2.22
CA GLY A 168 4.29 -8.67 -3.17
C GLY A 168 2.80 -8.31 -3.13
N TYR A 169 2.52 -7.02 -3.19
CA TYR A 169 1.17 -6.44 -3.23
C TYR A 169 1.00 -5.54 -4.45
N LYS A 170 -0.24 -5.49 -4.94
CA LYS A 170 -0.70 -4.69 -6.07
C LYS A 170 -1.90 -3.84 -5.64
N TYR A 171 -2.26 -2.86 -6.47
CA TYR A 171 -3.57 -2.23 -6.37
C TYR A 171 -4.67 -3.28 -6.55
N ASN A 172 -5.78 -3.10 -5.82
CA ASN A 172 -6.91 -4.05 -5.83
C ASN A 172 -7.61 -4.12 -7.19
#